data_AF-A0A443SCE3-F1
#
_entry.id   AF-A0A443SCE3-F1
#
_cell.length_a   1.000
_cell.length_b   1.000
_cell.length_c   1.000
_cell.angle_alpha   90.00
_cell.angle_beta   90.00
_cell.angle_gamma   90.00
#
_symmetry.space_group_name_H-M   'P 1'
#
loop_
_entity.id
_entity.type
_entity.pdbx_description
1 polymer ?
#
loop_
_entity_poly.entity_id
_entity_poly.type
_entity_poly.pdbx_seq_one_letter_code
_entity_poly.pdbx_strand_id
1 'polypeptide(L)'
;MDKPLVNSWTDFGELELVCVGTAKGSHYPEKEPVYTFDLLQDKWYDNYIVQATGERPKCREMLAEKQLNALRDLLEGECISVTTVTEFEADIKQEMVRKRSVLTANCAAADKRIEKRKIDTIRPTPQKFNHLIQTPWFTNYYQFGFACPRDMVITLGNTILEAATPS
;
A
#
# COMPACT_ATOMS: atom_id res chain seq x y z
N MET A 1 -31.04 1.17 -5.28
CA MET A 1 -30.09 2.32 -5.35
C MET A 1 -28.74 1.74 -5.65
N ASP A 2 -28.03 2.27 -6.65
CA ASP A 2 -26.68 1.81 -6.96
C ASP A 2 -25.74 2.05 -5.79
N LYS A 3 -24.86 1.08 -5.52
CA LYS A 3 -23.84 1.18 -4.49
C LYS A 3 -22.88 2.32 -4.86
N PRO A 4 -22.61 3.29 -3.95
CA PRO A 4 -21.65 4.35 -4.25
C PRO A 4 -20.25 3.76 -4.44
N LEU A 5 -19.45 4.39 -5.31
CA LEU A 5 -18.07 3.96 -5.60
C LEU A 5 -17.21 3.90 -4.33
N VAL A 6 -17.41 4.84 -3.42
CA VAL A 6 -16.79 4.85 -2.09
C VAL A 6 -17.82 4.33 -1.11
N ASN A 7 -17.48 3.25 -0.41
CA ASN A 7 -18.32 2.71 0.66
C ASN A 7 -17.45 1.90 1.64
N SER A 8 -16.88 2.57 2.64
CA SER A 8 -16.04 1.94 3.66
C SER A 8 -16.48 2.38 5.06
N TRP A 9 -17.03 1.44 5.83
CA TRP A 9 -17.49 1.67 7.21
C TRP A 9 -16.60 1.00 8.26
N THR A 10 -15.73 0.08 7.83
CA THR A 10 -14.92 -0.77 8.72
C THR A 10 -13.60 -1.11 8.06
N ASP A 11 -12.53 -1.28 8.84
CA ASP A 11 -11.22 -1.71 8.33
C ASP A 11 -11.17 -3.22 7.97
N PHE A 12 -12.18 -4.01 8.34
CA PHE A 12 -12.17 -5.49 8.21
C PHE A 12 -13.28 -6.04 7.31
N GLY A 13 -14.01 -5.16 6.63
CA GLY A 13 -15.03 -5.56 5.67
C GLY A 13 -14.41 -6.21 4.43
N GLU A 14 -15.26 -6.82 3.60
CA GLU A 14 -14.81 -7.33 2.31
C GLU A 14 -14.28 -6.17 1.45
N LEU A 15 -13.04 -6.32 0.96
CA LEU A 15 -12.39 -5.32 0.12
C LEU A 15 -12.86 -5.51 -1.33
N GLU A 16 -13.28 -4.42 -1.97
CA GLU A 16 -13.69 -4.42 -3.40
C GLU A 16 -12.80 -3.51 -4.25
N LEU A 17 -12.41 -2.35 -3.70
CA LEU A 17 -11.61 -1.35 -4.38
C LEU A 17 -10.58 -0.77 -3.39
N VAL A 18 -9.32 -0.71 -3.81
CA VAL A 18 -8.24 -0.13 -2.99
C VAL A 18 -7.30 0.74 -3.81
N CYS A 19 -6.88 1.86 -3.22
CA CYS A 19 -5.84 2.71 -3.79
C CYS A 19 -4.46 2.24 -3.33
N VAL A 20 -3.62 1.84 -4.28
CA VAL A 20 -2.22 1.48 -4.03
C VAL A 20 -1.31 2.62 -4.46
N GLY A 21 -0.51 3.12 -3.52
CA GLY A 21 0.42 4.22 -3.78
C GLY A 21 1.52 3.89 -4.79
N THR A 22 2.35 4.88 -5.13
CA THR A 22 3.54 4.72 -5.99
C THR A 22 4.79 5.29 -5.34
N ALA A 23 5.91 4.60 -5.53
CA ALA A 23 7.21 5.10 -5.08
C ALA A 23 7.84 6.08 -6.08
N LYS A 24 7.34 6.13 -7.32
CA LYS A 24 7.94 6.91 -8.40
C LYS A 24 8.02 8.39 -8.07
N GLY A 25 9.19 8.97 -8.28
CA GLY A 25 9.43 10.40 -8.03
C GLY A 25 9.30 10.81 -6.55
N SER A 26 9.37 9.88 -5.59
CA SER A 26 9.35 10.25 -4.18
C SER A 26 10.60 11.05 -3.79
N HIS A 27 10.43 12.04 -2.92
CA HIS A 27 11.49 12.86 -2.37
C HIS A 27 11.55 12.74 -0.84
N TYR A 28 12.69 13.05 -0.27
CA TYR A 28 12.82 13.43 1.12
C TYR A 28 12.31 14.86 1.30
N PRO A 29 11.50 15.11 2.34
CA PRO A 29 10.97 16.43 2.59
C PRO A 29 12.09 17.35 3.06
N GLU A 30 11.81 18.65 3.06
CA GLU A 30 12.65 19.60 3.79
C GLU A 30 12.57 19.34 5.29
N LYS A 31 13.66 19.64 6.01
CA LYS A 31 13.79 19.35 7.45
C LYS A 31 12.81 20.20 8.26
N GLU A 32 12.79 21.50 8.03
CA GLU A 32 11.98 22.42 8.82
C GLU A 32 10.59 22.63 8.21
N PRO A 33 9.54 22.88 9.03
CA PRO A 33 9.54 22.94 10.50
C PRO A 33 9.20 21.62 11.21
N VAL A 34 8.71 20.61 10.49
CA VAL A 34 8.08 19.41 11.09
C VAL A 34 9.07 18.26 11.29
N TYR A 35 10.01 18.06 10.37
CA TYR A 35 10.84 16.87 10.33
C TYR A 35 12.15 17.08 11.10
N THR A 36 12.21 16.57 12.32
CA THR A 36 13.41 16.74 13.17
C THR A 36 14.48 15.67 12.94
N PHE A 37 14.22 14.65 12.12
CA PHE A 37 15.16 13.56 11.86
C PHE A 37 16.35 14.04 11.01
N ASP A 38 17.52 13.44 11.25
CA ASP A 38 18.71 13.65 10.45
C ASP A 38 18.99 12.38 9.64
N LEU A 39 18.49 12.37 8.41
CA LEU A 39 18.58 11.21 7.53
C LEU A 39 20.02 10.69 7.32
N LEU A 40 21.04 11.54 7.52
CA LEU A 40 22.45 11.18 7.33
C LEU A 40 23.12 10.69 8.62
N GLN A 41 22.61 11.06 9.79
CA GLN A 41 23.18 10.68 11.09
C GLN A 41 22.41 9.56 11.78
N ASP A 42 21.12 9.43 11.48
CA ASP A 42 20.24 8.47 12.12
C ASP A 42 20.55 7.04 11.64
N LYS A 43 21.11 6.23 12.54
CA LYS A 43 21.56 4.85 12.30
C LYS A 43 20.48 3.87 11.84
N TRP A 44 19.22 4.31 11.84
CA TRP A 44 18.05 3.53 11.45
C TRP A 44 17.86 3.52 9.94
N TYR A 45 18.45 4.51 9.26
CA TYR A 45 18.43 4.60 7.82
C TYR A 45 19.60 3.83 7.21
N ASP A 46 19.40 3.39 5.98
CA ASP A 46 20.42 2.66 5.25
C ASP A 46 21.51 3.58 4.70
N ASN A 47 22.65 2.98 4.38
CA ASN A 47 23.79 3.68 3.79
C ASN A 47 23.55 4.17 2.35
N TYR A 48 22.35 3.93 1.77
CA TYR A 48 22.01 4.45 0.44
C TYR A 48 21.44 5.85 0.51
N ILE A 49 21.08 6.34 1.70
CA ILE A 49 20.76 7.75 1.89
C ILE A 49 22.03 8.58 1.77
N VAL A 50 22.10 9.36 0.70
CA VAL A 50 23.24 10.22 0.37
C VAL A 50 22.94 11.71 0.51
N GLN A 51 21.68 12.07 0.75
CA GLN A 51 21.24 13.45 0.90
C GLN A 51 20.09 13.54 1.91
N ALA A 52 20.03 14.65 2.65
CA ALA A 52 19.04 14.88 3.69
C ALA A 52 17.68 15.36 3.15
N THR A 53 17.64 15.92 1.94
CA THR A 53 16.43 16.43 1.28
C THR A 53 16.50 16.15 -0.23
N GLY A 54 15.37 16.21 -0.93
CA GLY A 54 15.32 16.04 -2.39
C GLY A 54 15.12 14.59 -2.85
N GLU A 55 15.46 14.25 -4.09
CA GLU A 55 15.13 12.93 -4.68
C GLU A 55 15.62 11.73 -3.86
N ARG A 56 14.81 10.67 -3.79
CA ARG A 56 15.26 9.41 -3.19
C ARG A 56 16.21 8.65 -4.12
N PRO A 57 17.12 7.81 -3.58
CA PRO A 57 18.00 6.99 -4.41
C PRO A 57 17.22 6.13 -5.40
N LYS A 58 17.59 6.19 -6.69
CA LYS A 58 16.83 5.50 -7.75
C LYS A 58 16.78 3.98 -7.58
N CYS A 59 17.82 3.37 -7.03
CA CYS A 59 17.78 1.94 -6.72
C CYS A 59 16.66 1.60 -5.72
N ARG A 60 16.42 2.45 -4.71
CA ARG A 60 15.34 2.27 -3.72
C ARG A 60 13.97 2.54 -4.31
N GLU A 61 13.85 3.59 -5.12
CA GLU A 61 12.63 3.89 -5.86
C GLU A 61 12.18 2.69 -6.72
N MET A 62 13.10 2.12 -7.51
CA MET A 62 12.81 0.97 -8.37
C MET A 62 12.41 -0.28 -7.58
N LEU A 63 13.11 -0.58 -6.47
CA LEU A 63 12.80 -1.73 -5.64
C LEU A 63 11.46 -1.59 -4.93
N ALA A 64 11.18 -0.42 -4.34
CA ALA A 64 9.91 -0.13 -3.69
C ALA A 64 8.74 -0.17 -4.69
N GLU A 65 8.92 0.39 -5.89
CA GLU A 65 7.90 0.34 -6.93
C GLU A 65 7.64 -1.10 -7.40
N LYS A 66 8.68 -1.95 -7.49
CA LYS A 66 8.52 -3.39 -7.76
C LYS A 66 7.70 -4.08 -6.68
N GLN A 67 7.93 -3.76 -5.40
CA GLN A 67 7.15 -4.30 -4.28
C GLN A 67 5.69 -3.85 -4.32
N LEU A 68 5.43 -2.57 -4.63
CA LEU A 68 4.07 -2.04 -4.77
C LEU A 68 3.32 -2.66 -5.96
N ASN A 69 4.01 -2.91 -7.08
CA ASN A 69 3.44 -3.65 -8.21
C ASN A 69 3.12 -5.09 -7.83
N ALA A 70 4.00 -5.77 -7.10
CA ALA A 70 3.73 -7.13 -6.61
C ALA A 70 2.54 -7.17 -5.64
N LEU A 71 2.39 -6.18 -4.77
CA LEU A 71 1.23 -6.04 -3.88
C LEU A 71 -0.05 -5.84 -4.70
N ARG A 72 -0.02 -4.98 -5.71
CA ARG A 72 -1.15 -4.79 -6.63
C ARG A 72 -1.54 -6.11 -7.30
N ASP A 73 -0.58 -6.79 -7.91
CA ASP A 73 -0.82 -8.05 -8.62
C ASP A 73 -1.36 -9.13 -7.67
N LEU A 74 -0.90 -9.13 -6.41
CA LEU A 74 -1.44 -9.99 -5.36
C LEU A 74 -2.88 -9.62 -5.02
N LEU A 75 -3.21 -8.34 -4.84
CA LEU A 75 -4.59 -7.91 -4.54
C LEU A 75 -5.55 -8.25 -5.69
N GLU A 76 -5.11 -8.10 -6.93
CA GLU A 76 -5.90 -8.45 -8.12
C GLU A 76 -5.99 -9.96 -8.34
N GLY A 77 -4.97 -10.73 -7.91
CA GLY A 77 -4.86 -12.18 -8.11
C GLY A 77 -5.37 -13.05 -6.94
N GLU A 78 -5.32 -12.53 -5.71
CA GLU A 78 -5.66 -13.23 -4.48
C GLU A 78 -6.94 -12.68 -3.86
N CYS A 79 -7.94 -13.56 -3.75
CA CYS A 79 -9.05 -13.43 -2.83
C CYS A 79 -9.27 -14.78 -2.17
N ILE A 80 -8.54 -15.06 -1.09
CA ILE A 80 -8.87 -16.12 -0.16
C ILE A 80 -9.39 -15.45 1.11
N SER A 81 -10.72 -15.40 1.28
CA SER A 81 -11.29 -15.18 2.60
C SER A 81 -11.23 -16.51 3.36
N VAL A 82 -10.45 -16.55 4.45
CA VAL A 82 -10.45 -17.70 5.35
C VAL A 82 -11.62 -17.52 6.31
N THR A 83 -12.67 -18.32 6.11
CA THR A 83 -13.80 -18.39 7.06
C THR A 83 -13.38 -19.06 8.36
N THR A 84 -14.15 -18.78 9.41
CA THR A 84 -13.89 -18.93 10.86
C THR A 84 -12.98 -20.07 11.36
N VAL A 85 -12.23 -19.74 12.42
CA VAL A 85 -11.16 -20.50 13.11
C VAL A 85 -11.45 -21.99 13.35
N THR A 86 -12.71 -22.37 13.59
CA THR A 86 -13.10 -23.75 13.92
C THR A 86 -13.00 -24.74 12.75
N GLU A 87 -13.17 -24.29 11.51
CA GLU A 87 -13.10 -25.16 10.32
C GLU A 87 -11.66 -25.26 9.80
N PHE A 88 -10.87 -24.19 9.97
CA PHE A 88 -9.46 -24.11 9.55
C PHE A 88 -8.54 -25.04 10.36
N GLU A 89 -8.77 -25.20 11.66
CA GLU A 89 -7.96 -26.09 12.51
C GLU A 89 -8.17 -27.58 12.22
N ALA A 90 -9.40 -27.97 11.81
CA ALA A 90 -9.72 -29.35 11.47
C ALA A 90 -9.05 -29.76 10.15
N ASP A 91 -9.07 -28.87 9.17
CA ASP A 91 -8.44 -29.08 7.87
C ASP A 91 -6.91 -29.14 7.97
N ILE A 92 -6.27 -28.29 8.77
CA ILE A 92 -4.81 -28.37 9.00
C ILE A 92 -4.42 -29.71 9.62
N LYS A 93 -5.19 -30.21 10.61
CA LYS A 93 -4.91 -31.51 11.23
C LYS A 93 -5.04 -32.66 10.22
N GLN A 94 -6.05 -32.61 9.34
CA GLN A 94 -6.19 -33.61 8.27
C GLN A 94 -5.08 -33.48 7.20
N GLU A 95 -4.69 -32.25 6.86
CA GLU A 95 -3.68 -31.98 5.84
C GLU A 95 -2.26 -32.32 6.32
N MET A 96 -1.95 -32.10 7.61
CA MET A 96 -0.70 -32.54 8.23
C MET A 96 -0.55 -34.08 8.26
N VAL A 97 -1.67 -34.81 8.35
CA VAL A 97 -1.69 -36.27 8.23
C VAL A 97 -1.49 -36.71 6.78
N ARG A 98 -2.02 -35.97 5.80
CA ARG A 98 -1.84 -36.24 4.36
C ARG A 98 -0.44 -35.90 3.82
N LYS A 99 0.22 -34.86 4.34
CA LYS A 99 1.54 -34.38 3.90
C LYS A 99 2.72 -35.31 4.22
N ARG A 100 2.48 -36.51 4.78
CA ARG A 100 3.47 -37.61 4.81
C ARG A 100 3.66 -38.31 3.46
N SER A 101 2.77 -38.10 2.50
CA SER A 101 2.95 -38.55 1.12
C SER A 101 3.09 -37.35 0.19
N VAL A 102 4.09 -37.43 -0.70
CA VAL A 102 4.50 -36.40 -1.66
C VAL A 102 3.30 -35.72 -2.34
N LEU A 103 3.23 -34.40 -2.22
CA LEU A 103 2.22 -33.57 -2.85
C LEU A 103 2.56 -33.37 -4.34
N THR A 104 1.85 -34.07 -5.21
CA THR A 104 1.62 -33.60 -6.58
C THR A 104 0.29 -32.85 -6.55
N ALA A 105 0.32 -31.51 -6.56
CA ALA A 105 -0.90 -30.71 -6.57
C ALA A 105 -1.60 -30.85 -7.94
N ASN A 106 -2.71 -31.58 -7.99
CA ASN A 106 -3.62 -31.55 -9.13
C ASN A 106 -4.47 -30.27 -9.06
N CYS A 107 -4.02 -29.21 -9.73
CA CYS A 107 -4.68 -27.90 -9.80
C CYS A 107 -5.90 -27.89 -10.75
N ALA A 108 -6.78 -28.89 -10.70
CA ALA A 108 -7.81 -29.08 -11.73
C ALA A 108 -9.24 -28.67 -11.31
N ALA A 109 -9.50 -28.30 -10.06
CA ALA A 109 -10.82 -27.77 -9.66
C ALA A 109 -10.68 -26.75 -8.53
N ALA A 110 -11.36 -25.60 -8.67
CA ALA A 110 -11.49 -24.61 -7.62
C ALA A 110 -12.21 -25.22 -6.40
N ASP A 111 -11.65 -25.05 -5.20
CA ASP A 111 -12.29 -25.46 -3.95
C ASP A 111 -13.59 -24.67 -3.76
N LYS A 112 -14.73 -25.36 -3.70
CA LYS A 112 -16.06 -24.74 -3.57
C LYS A 112 -16.26 -23.95 -2.28
N ARG A 113 -15.35 -24.09 -1.31
CA ARG A 113 -15.32 -23.34 -0.05
C ARG A 113 -14.62 -21.98 -0.18
N ILE A 114 -13.92 -21.75 -1.29
CA ILE A 114 -13.16 -20.52 -1.55
C ILE A 114 -13.89 -19.73 -2.63
N GLU A 115 -14.66 -18.72 -2.22
CA GLU A 115 -15.19 -17.72 -3.15
C GLU A 115 -14.13 -16.67 -3.45
N LYS A 116 -13.51 -16.74 -4.63
CA LYS A 116 -12.65 -15.67 -5.13
C LYS A 116 -13.51 -14.53 -5.64
N ARG A 117 -13.51 -13.40 -4.95
CA ARG A 117 -14.05 -12.15 -5.48
C ARG A 117 -12.94 -11.36 -6.17
N LYS A 118 -13.31 -10.45 -7.06
CA LYS A 118 -12.33 -9.61 -7.75
C LYS A 118 -12.16 -8.33 -6.94
N ILE A 119 -10.92 -8.00 -6.59
CA ILE A 119 -10.56 -6.68 -6.07
C ILE A 119 -10.00 -5.87 -7.22
N ASP A 120 -10.50 -4.64 -7.38
CA ASP A 120 -9.92 -3.68 -8.30
C ASP A 120 -8.93 -2.77 -7.56
N THR A 121 -7.85 -2.39 -8.25
CA THR A 121 -6.88 -1.45 -7.72
C THR A 121 -6.86 -0.17 -8.54
N ILE A 122 -6.66 0.96 -7.86
CA ILE A 122 -6.39 2.25 -8.50
C ILE A 122 -5.06 2.79 -8.02
N ARG A 123 -4.37 3.56 -8.87
CA ARG A 123 -3.10 4.18 -8.53
C ARG A 123 -3.09 5.66 -8.93
N PRO A 124 -2.38 6.51 -8.18
CA PRO A 124 -2.16 7.90 -8.56
C PRO A 124 -1.45 8.01 -9.91
N THR A 125 -1.86 8.99 -10.72
CA THR A 125 -1.14 9.35 -11.95
C THR A 125 0.26 9.87 -11.59
N PRO A 126 1.31 9.56 -12.38
CA PRO A 126 2.64 10.10 -12.15
C PRO A 126 2.62 11.64 -12.10
N GLN A 127 3.09 12.20 -10.98
CA GLN A 127 3.17 13.64 -10.75
C GLN A 127 4.64 14.08 -10.66
N LYS A 128 4.92 15.32 -11.07
CA LYS A 128 6.22 15.94 -10.87
C LYS A 128 6.30 16.53 -9.47
N PHE A 129 7.16 16.00 -8.60
CA PHE A 129 7.29 16.45 -7.21
C PHE A 129 8.45 17.44 -6.96
N ASN A 130 9.29 17.71 -7.98
CA ASN A 130 10.37 18.68 -7.92
C ASN A 130 9.97 20.02 -8.57
N HIS A 131 9.00 20.69 -7.96
CA HIS A 131 8.58 22.02 -8.38
C HIS A 131 8.34 22.90 -7.15
N LEU A 132 8.59 24.21 -7.33
CA LEU A 132 8.41 25.19 -6.28
C LEU A 132 6.93 25.30 -5.90
N ILE A 133 6.65 25.15 -4.61
CA ILE A 133 5.37 25.45 -3.98
C ILE A 133 5.59 26.63 -3.06
N GLN A 134 4.87 27.72 -3.31
CA GLN A 134 5.02 28.94 -2.56
C GLN A 134 3.65 29.49 -2.18
N THR A 135 3.49 29.78 -0.90
CA THR A 135 2.38 30.55 -0.34
C THR A 135 2.93 31.84 0.27
N PRO A 136 2.08 32.76 0.75
CA PRO A 136 2.57 33.95 1.47
C PRO A 136 3.39 33.63 2.73
N TRP A 137 3.29 32.41 3.29
CA TRP A 137 3.86 32.06 4.59
C TRP A 137 4.98 31.02 4.54
N PHE A 138 5.06 30.23 3.47
CA PHE A 138 6.12 29.23 3.32
C PHE A 138 6.46 28.99 1.84
N THR A 139 7.66 28.43 1.66
CA THR A 139 8.19 27.99 0.38
C THR A 139 8.74 26.59 0.55
N ASN A 140 8.47 25.70 -0.39
CA ASN A 140 8.98 24.33 -0.41
C ASN A 140 9.35 23.95 -1.84
N TYR A 141 10.51 23.33 -2.04
CA TYR A 141 11.01 22.95 -3.37
C TYR A 141 10.57 21.54 -3.80
N TYR A 142 10.18 20.70 -2.85
CA TYR A 142 9.87 19.30 -3.10
C TYR A 142 8.63 18.82 -2.34
N GLN A 143 7.84 18.00 -3.02
CA GLN A 143 6.77 17.24 -2.38
C GLN A 143 7.23 15.82 -2.07
N PHE A 144 6.67 15.22 -1.02
CA PHE A 144 7.12 13.91 -0.52
C PHE A 144 6.88 12.76 -1.53
N GLY A 145 5.67 12.61 -2.04
CA GLY A 145 5.29 11.54 -2.97
C GLY A 145 3.92 10.94 -2.66
N PHE A 146 3.55 9.89 -3.40
CA PHE A 146 2.24 9.22 -3.27
C PHE A 146 2.35 7.75 -2.87
N ALA A 147 3.37 7.37 -2.11
CA ALA A 147 3.52 5.98 -1.65
C ALA A 147 2.46 5.59 -0.61
N CYS A 148 2.00 6.55 0.20
CA CYS A 148 1.10 6.33 1.34
C CYS A 148 -0.21 7.13 1.18
N PRO A 149 -1.16 6.70 0.33
CA PRO A 149 -2.43 7.43 0.15
C PRO A 149 -3.25 7.55 1.45
N ARG A 150 -3.04 6.65 2.42
CA ARG A 150 -3.71 6.66 3.73
C ARG A 150 -3.41 7.90 4.57
N ASP A 151 -2.27 8.57 4.34
CA ASP A 151 -1.88 9.73 5.13
C ASP A 151 -2.62 11.00 4.70
N MET A 152 -3.07 11.05 3.43
CA MET A 152 -3.70 12.22 2.83
C MET A 152 -5.22 12.10 2.72
N VAL A 153 -5.74 10.89 2.62
CA VAL A 153 -7.14 10.63 2.27
C VAL A 153 -7.77 9.65 3.25
N ILE A 154 -8.92 10.03 3.81
CA ILE A 154 -9.72 9.21 4.72
C ILE A 154 -11.06 8.89 4.05
N THR A 155 -11.44 7.62 4.03
CA THR A 155 -12.80 7.19 3.65
C THR A 155 -13.66 7.05 4.89
N LEU A 156 -14.78 7.78 4.94
CA LEU A 156 -15.76 7.71 6.02
C LEU A 156 -17.14 7.40 5.43
N GLY A 157 -17.56 6.15 5.54
CA GLY A 157 -18.79 5.66 4.91
C GLY A 157 -18.71 5.83 3.40
N ASN A 158 -19.55 6.68 2.85
CA ASN A 158 -19.61 6.97 1.41
C ASN A 158 -18.87 8.25 0.99
N THR A 159 -18.10 8.86 1.90
CA THR A 159 -17.45 10.15 1.68
C THR A 159 -15.92 10.01 1.75
N ILE A 160 -15.22 10.77 0.91
CA ILE A 160 -13.77 10.97 0.97
C ILE A 160 -13.49 12.32 1.62
N LEU A 161 -12.57 12.33 2.59
CA LEU A 161 -12.06 13.54 3.23
C LEU A 161 -10.56 13.66 2.95
N GLU A 162 -10.14 14.84 2.50
CA GLU A 162 -8.73 15.20 2.37
C GLU A 162 -8.23 15.75 3.71
N ALA A 163 -7.12 15.21 4.20
CA ALA A 163 -6.50 15.69 5.43
C ALA A 163 -5.84 17.05 5.19
N ALA A 164 -6.04 17.98 6.13
CA ALA A 164 -5.30 19.23 6.17
C ALA A 164 -3.90 18.95 6.72
N THR A 165 -2.98 18.54 5.84
CA THR A 165 -1.59 18.28 6.22
C THR A 165 -0.79 19.58 6.28
N PRO A 166 -0.02 19.81 7.36
CA PRO A 166 0.90 20.94 7.41
C PRO A 166 1.99 20.74 6.34
N SER A 167 2.18 21.79 5.53
CA SER A 167 3.23 21.86 4.51
C SER A 167 4.58 22.23 5.10
#